data_AF-A6QAX5-F1
#
_entry.id   AF-A6QAX5-F1
#
_cell.length_a   1.000
_cell.length_b   1.000
_cell.length_c   1.000
_cell.angle_alpha   90.00
_cell.angle_beta   90.00
_cell.angle_gamma   90.00
#
_symmetry.space_group_name_H-M   'P 1'
#
loop_
_entity.id
_entity.type
_entity.pdbx_description
1 polymer ?
#
loop_
_entity_poly.entity_id
_entity_poly.type
_entity_poly.pdbx_seq_one_letter_code
_entity_poly.pdbx_strand_id
1 'polypeptide(L)'
;MKEYRSLALIIIAIFVILLAGAWFSPTFEEQKSYLELFILMGALLFIFSVLVIFATIGFGSFTLYMAVFLVIVMQMYGIEGAVIVVGMSYFVWGSIFAMEVLLFYNGLKSAHEWFKQRYTFQSFKYEYYAFYPMLWIASVFLEWIPSILYKESFLKFSPPKVLEEMKEILPER
;
A
#
# COMPACT_ATOMS: atom_id res chain seq x y z
N MET A 1 -13.52 -1.71 17.50
CA MET A 1 -13.03 -0.38 17.93
C MET A 1 -12.22 -0.42 19.25
N LYS A 2 -12.72 -1.03 20.34
CA LYS A 2 -11.96 -1.11 21.61
C LYS A 2 -10.68 -1.97 21.49
N GLU A 3 -10.74 -3.08 20.78
CA GLU A 3 -9.61 -4.02 20.60
C GLU A 3 -8.42 -3.42 19.82
N TYR A 4 -8.69 -2.65 18.76
CA TYR A 4 -7.64 -1.94 18.03
C TYR A 4 -6.92 -0.89 18.88
N ARG A 5 -7.65 -0.22 19.80
CA ARG A 5 -7.06 0.75 20.74
C ARG A 5 -6.17 0.06 21.76
N SER A 6 -6.59 -1.09 22.31
CA SER A 6 -5.75 -1.85 23.23
C SER A 6 -4.49 -2.39 22.54
N LEU A 7 -4.60 -2.88 21.31
CA LEU A 7 -3.44 -3.35 20.54
C LEU A 7 -2.44 -2.22 20.26
N ALA A 8 -2.92 -1.05 19.83
CA ALA A 8 -2.06 0.12 19.64
C ALA A 8 -1.37 0.56 20.94
N LEU A 9 -2.08 0.56 22.07
CA LEU A 9 -1.50 0.90 23.37
C LEU A 9 -0.44 -0.11 23.81
N ILE A 10 -0.66 -1.41 23.57
CA ILE A 10 0.34 -2.46 23.87
C ILE A 10 1.60 -2.24 23.02
N ILE A 11 1.45 -1.99 21.71
CA ILE A 11 2.58 -1.72 20.82
C ILE A 11 3.37 -0.50 21.32
N ILE A 12 2.69 0.61 21.63
CA ILE A 12 3.33 1.82 22.16
C ILE A 12 4.05 1.51 23.47
N ALA A 13 3.41 0.79 24.40
CA ALA A 13 4.00 0.43 25.67
C ALA A 13 5.28 -0.40 25.49
N ILE A 14 5.30 -1.36 24.56
CA ILE A 14 6.50 -2.16 24.25
C ILE A 14 7.65 -1.23 23.81
N PHE A 15 7.41 -0.32 22.86
CA PHE A 15 8.46 0.62 22.41
C PHE A 15 8.93 1.56 23.51
N VAL A 16 8.03 2.06 24.36
CA VAL A 16 8.39 2.91 25.51
C VAL A 16 9.25 2.15 26.51
N ILE A 17 8.90 0.90 26.82
CA ILE A 17 9.67 0.05 27.74
C ILE A 17 11.06 -0.24 27.16
N LEU A 18 11.17 -0.53 25.87
CA LEU A 18 12.47 -0.78 25.22
C LEU A 18 13.37 0.48 25.24
N LEU A 19 12.80 1.65 24.97
CA LEU A 19 13.53 2.93 25.06
C LEU A 19 13.93 3.27 26.50
N ALA A 20 13.03 3.07 27.47
CA ALA A 20 13.35 3.24 28.88
C ALA A 20 14.46 2.27 29.31
N GLY A 21 14.40 1.01 28.89
CA GLY A 21 15.44 0.01 29.10
C GLY A 21 16.79 0.48 28.56
N ALA A 22 16.84 0.96 27.31
CA ALA A 22 18.06 1.51 26.72
C ALA A 22 18.58 2.76 27.46
N TRP A 23 17.70 3.65 27.93
CA TRP A 23 18.07 4.88 28.62
C TRP A 23 18.61 4.64 30.04
N PHE A 24 18.01 3.70 30.77
CA PHE A 24 18.40 3.37 32.15
C PHE A 24 19.44 2.23 32.24
N SER A 25 19.93 1.72 31.11
CA SER A 25 20.94 0.66 31.08
C SER A 25 22.27 1.15 31.67
N PRO A 26 22.83 0.46 32.67
CA PRO A 26 24.09 0.85 33.29
C PRO A 26 25.31 0.52 32.42
N THR A 27 25.17 -0.38 31.44
CA THR A 27 26.26 -0.79 30.55
C THR A 27 25.94 -0.56 29.08
N PHE A 28 26.98 -0.36 28.27
CA PHE A 28 26.86 -0.21 26.82
C PHE A 28 26.26 -1.46 26.14
N GLU A 29 26.64 -2.66 26.61
CA GLU A 29 26.13 -3.91 26.03
C GLU A 29 24.63 -4.10 26.28
N GLU A 30 24.15 -3.76 27.48
CA GLU A 30 22.70 -3.78 27.76
C GLU A 30 21.95 -2.74 26.94
N GLN A 31 22.48 -1.52 26.86
CA GLN A 31 21.91 -0.45 26.03
C GLN A 31 21.79 -0.90 24.56
N LYS A 32 22.85 -1.50 24.01
CA LYS A 32 22.90 -2.03 22.66
C LYS A 32 21.85 -3.13 22.46
N SER A 33 21.71 -4.06 23.40
CA SER A 33 20.71 -5.12 23.33
C SER A 33 19.28 -4.58 23.29
N TYR A 34 18.94 -3.58 24.12
CA TYR A 34 17.61 -2.94 24.07
C TYR A 34 17.35 -2.23 22.73
N LEU A 35 18.37 -1.58 22.16
CA LEU A 35 18.26 -0.93 20.85
C LEU A 35 18.10 -1.95 19.71
N GLU A 36 18.80 -3.09 19.77
CA GLU A 36 18.62 -4.18 18.82
C GLU A 36 17.19 -4.75 18.88
N LEU A 37 16.65 -4.97 20.09
CA LEU A 37 15.26 -5.39 20.27
C LEU A 37 14.24 -4.35 19.77
N PHE A 38 14.53 -3.07 19.98
CA PHE A 38 13.71 -1.96 19.46
C PHE A 38 13.64 -2.01 17.92
N ILE A 39 14.79 -2.16 17.26
CA ILE A 39 14.87 -2.26 15.80
C ILE A 39 14.15 -3.53 15.31
N LEU A 40 14.36 -4.68 15.97
CA LEU A 40 13.73 -5.95 15.60
C LEU A 40 12.19 -5.87 15.70
N MET A 41 11.66 -5.29 16.78
CA MET A 41 10.21 -5.12 16.92
C MET A 41 9.65 -4.10 15.93
N GLY A 42 10.40 -3.04 15.61
CA GLY A 42 10.06 -2.10 14.54
C GLY A 42 9.96 -2.78 13.19
N ALA A 43 10.95 -3.60 12.84
CA ALA A 43 10.99 -4.40 11.62
C ALA A 43 9.80 -5.37 11.52
N LEU A 44 9.50 -6.09 12.60
CA LEU A 44 8.40 -7.04 12.63
C LEU A 44 7.04 -6.34 12.50
N LEU A 45 6.87 -5.21 13.19
CA LEU A 45 5.67 -4.38 13.07
C LEU A 45 5.51 -3.84 11.65
N PHE A 46 6.60 -3.41 11.00
CA PHE A 46 6.58 -2.95 9.62
C PHE A 46 6.09 -4.05 8.68
N ILE A 47 6.69 -5.25 8.75
CA ILE A 47 6.28 -6.40 7.93
C ILE A 47 4.80 -6.70 8.19
N PHE A 48 4.40 -6.84 9.45
CA PHE A 48 3.00 -7.11 9.80
C PHE A 48 2.04 -6.06 9.25
N SER A 49 2.40 -4.77 9.33
CA SER A 49 1.58 -3.67 8.82
C SER A 49 1.40 -3.75 7.31
N VAL A 50 2.49 -4.01 6.57
CA VAL A 50 2.44 -4.22 5.12
C VAL A 50 1.53 -5.40 4.77
N LEU A 51 1.62 -6.50 5.53
CA LEU A 51 0.78 -7.67 5.30
C LEU A 51 -0.70 -7.39 5.52
N VAL A 52 -1.05 -6.68 6.60
CA VAL A 52 -2.44 -6.30 6.85
C VAL A 52 -2.99 -5.46 5.71
N ILE A 53 -2.19 -4.52 5.18
CA ILE A 53 -2.58 -3.70 4.02
C ILE A 53 -2.87 -4.59 2.79
N PHE A 54 -1.91 -5.43 2.38
CA PHE A 54 -2.09 -6.30 1.20
C PHE A 54 -3.24 -7.31 1.38
N ALA A 55 -3.41 -7.87 2.58
CA ALA A 55 -4.52 -8.76 2.87
C ALA A 55 -5.87 -8.04 2.74
N THR A 56 -5.96 -6.80 3.22
CA THR A 56 -7.20 -5.99 3.18
C THR A 56 -7.57 -5.58 1.76
N ILE A 57 -6.57 -5.35 0.90
CA ILE A 57 -6.75 -4.98 -0.52
C ILE A 57 -7.25 -6.18 -1.36
N GLY A 58 -7.19 -7.41 -0.84
CA GLY A 58 -7.70 -8.62 -1.50
C GLY A 58 -6.61 -9.54 -2.07
N PHE A 59 -5.34 -9.22 -1.84
CA PHE A 59 -4.18 -10.00 -2.29
C PHE A 59 -3.80 -11.12 -1.31
N GLY A 60 -4.77 -11.92 -0.85
CA GLY A 60 -4.53 -12.92 0.21
C GLY A 60 -3.33 -13.85 -0.06
N SER A 61 -3.28 -14.47 -1.25
CA SER A 61 -2.20 -15.39 -1.63
C SER A 61 -0.85 -14.68 -1.86
N PHE A 62 -0.88 -13.46 -2.40
CA PHE A 62 0.32 -12.66 -2.63
C PHE A 62 0.88 -12.08 -1.32
N THR A 63 0.04 -11.88 -0.30
CA THR A 63 0.44 -11.37 1.01
C THR A 63 1.44 -12.30 1.69
N LEU A 64 1.19 -13.62 1.70
CA LEU A 64 2.12 -14.59 2.29
C LEU A 64 3.46 -14.64 1.55
N TYR A 65 3.44 -14.60 0.22
CA TYR A 65 4.66 -14.52 -0.58
C TYR A 65 5.44 -13.24 -0.25
N MET A 66 4.76 -12.10 -0.21
CA MET A 66 5.35 -10.81 0.11
C MET A 66 5.94 -10.79 1.53
N ALA A 67 5.31 -11.47 2.50
CA ALA A 67 5.84 -11.62 3.87
C ALA A 67 7.23 -12.26 3.85
N VAL A 68 7.32 -13.44 3.26
CA VAL A 68 8.54 -14.23 3.20
C VAL A 68 9.62 -13.48 2.43
N PHE A 69 9.24 -12.88 1.29
CA PHE A 69 10.15 -12.08 0.49
C PHE A 69 10.70 -10.88 1.25
N LEU A 70 9.87 -10.13 1.97
CA LEU A 70 10.30 -8.98 2.77
C LEU A 70 11.21 -9.38 3.94
N VAL A 71 10.93 -10.51 4.60
CA VAL A 71 11.84 -11.05 5.63
C VAL A 71 13.21 -11.34 5.04
N ILE A 72 13.28 -12.02 3.89
CA ILE A 72 14.55 -12.35 3.22
C ILE A 72 15.29 -11.08 2.83
N VAL A 73 14.61 -10.13 2.18
CA VAL A 73 15.20 -8.86 1.75
C VAL A 73 15.73 -8.07 2.96
N MET A 74 14.98 -8.05 4.06
CA MET A 74 15.38 -7.34 5.26
C MET A 74 16.60 -7.98 5.94
N GLN A 75 16.72 -9.31 5.90
CA GLN A 75 17.90 -10.01 6.40
C GLN A 75 19.14 -9.73 5.53
N MET A 76 18.97 -9.61 4.21
CA MET A 76 20.08 -9.41 3.27
C MET A 76 20.51 -7.94 3.13
N TYR A 77 19.54 -7.02 3.13
CA TYR A 77 19.72 -5.62 2.73
C TYR A 77 19.17 -4.62 3.76
N GLY A 78 18.73 -5.09 4.93
CA GLY A 78 18.16 -4.26 5.97
C GLY A 78 16.78 -3.68 5.65
N ILE A 79 16.31 -2.79 6.52
CA ILE A 79 14.99 -2.16 6.40
C ILE A 79 14.85 -1.34 5.11
N GLU A 80 15.93 -0.73 4.63
CA GLU A 80 15.94 0.07 3.40
C GLU A 80 15.57 -0.75 2.17
N GLY A 81 16.14 -1.96 2.03
CA GLY A 81 15.79 -2.88 0.96
C GLY A 81 14.31 -3.27 1.00
N ALA A 82 13.78 -3.53 2.20
CA ALA A 82 12.36 -3.87 2.37
C ALA A 82 11.45 -2.69 1.97
N VAL A 83 11.82 -1.46 2.35
CA VAL A 83 11.09 -0.24 1.96
C VAL A 83 11.11 -0.04 0.44
N ILE A 84 12.25 -0.24 -0.22
CA ILE A 84 12.36 -0.15 -1.68
C ILE A 84 11.45 -1.18 -2.35
N VAL A 85 11.46 -2.43 -1.89
CA VAL A 85 10.61 -3.49 -2.43
C VAL A 85 9.13 -3.14 -2.30
N VAL A 86 8.68 -2.70 -1.12
CA VAL A 86 7.29 -2.27 -0.91
C VAL A 86 6.93 -1.09 -1.82
N GLY A 87 7.82 -0.09 -1.94
CA GLY A 87 7.62 1.06 -2.81
C GLY A 87 7.51 0.67 -4.29
N MET A 88 8.37 -0.22 -4.76
CA MET A 88 8.33 -0.73 -6.13
C MET A 88 7.05 -1.54 -6.39
N SER A 89 6.66 -2.42 -5.46
CA SER A 89 5.41 -3.19 -5.59
C SER A 89 4.19 -2.26 -5.63
N TYR A 90 4.15 -1.25 -4.77
CA TYR A 90 3.10 -0.23 -4.79
C TYR A 90 3.07 0.53 -6.13
N PHE A 91 4.23 0.96 -6.63
CA PHE A 91 4.33 1.70 -7.87
C PHE A 91 3.90 0.87 -9.09
N VAL A 92 4.39 -0.37 -9.21
CA VAL A 92 4.05 -1.26 -10.31
C VAL A 92 2.56 -1.60 -10.29
N TRP A 93 2.04 -2.03 -9.15
CA TRP A 93 0.62 -2.40 -9.05
C TRP A 93 -0.30 -1.20 -9.23
N GLY A 94 0.04 -0.08 -8.60
CA GLY A 94 -0.70 1.17 -8.75
C GLY A 94 -0.69 1.72 -10.17
N SER A 95 0.38 1.49 -10.94
CA SER A 95 0.45 1.85 -12.37
C SER A 95 -0.47 0.98 -13.22
N ILE A 96 -0.49 -0.34 -12.99
CA ILE A 96 -1.41 -1.26 -13.67
C ILE A 96 -2.86 -0.88 -13.36
N PHE A 97 -3.19 -0.69 -12.08
CA PHE A 97 -4.52 -0.29 -11.65
C PHE A 97 -4.94 1.05 -12.27
N ALA A 98 -4.07 2.06 -12.25
CA ALA A 98 -4.36 3.36 -12.84
C ALA A 98 -4.60 3.25 -14.35
N MET A 99 -3.81 2.44 -15.06
CA MET A 99 -4.01 2.20 -16.49
C MET A 99 -5.35 1.53 -16.77
N GLU A 100 -5.72 0.48 -16.04
CA GLU A 100 -7.02 -0.20 -16.21
C GLU A 100 -8.19 0.75 -15.92
N VAL A 101 -8.07 1.59 -14.88
CA VAL A 101 -9.07 2.64 -14.59
C VAL A 101 -9.19 3.64 -15.75
N LEU A 102 -8.08 4.04 -16.36
CA LEU A 102 -8.11 4.93 -17.53
C LEU A 102 -8.76 4.26 -18.74
N LEU A 103 -8.42 2.99 -19.01
CA LEU A 103 -9.02 2.24 -20.12
C LEU A 103 -10.52 2.04 -19.89
N PHE A 104 -10.93 1.78 -18.65
CA PHE A 104 -12.32 1.72 -18.24
C PHE A 104 -13.05 3.04 -18.51
N TYR A 105 -12.49 4.17 -18.07
CA TYR A 105 -13.07 5.50 -18.29
C TYR A 105 -13.21 5.85 -19.78
N ASN A 106 -12.38 5.28 -20.64
CA ASN A 106 -12.47 5.42 -22.09
C ASN A 106 -13.39 4.39 -22.77
N GLY A 107 -14.15 3.61 -21.99
CA GLY A 107 -15.17 2.69 -22.52
C GLY A 107 -14.62 1.38 -23.08
N LEU A 108 -13.36 1.00 -22.80
CA LEU A 108 -12.84 -0.27 -23.28
C LEU A 108 -13.53 -1.45 -22.59
N LYS A 109 -14.10 -2.36 -23.40
CA LYS A 109 -14.79 -3.55 -22.93
C LYS A 109 -13.88 -4.49 -22.13
N SER A 110 -12.62 -4.63 -22.55
CA SER A 110 -11.64 -5.46 -21.85
C SER A 110 -11.41 -5.02 -20.40
N ALA A 111 -11.32 -3.71 -20.17
CA ALA A 111 -11.16 -3.15 -18.83
C ALA A 111 -12.44 -3.36 -17.99
N HIS A 112 -13.63 -3.18 -18.57
CA HIS A 112 -14.90 -3.48 -17.90
C HIS A 112 -14.98 -4.94 -17.43
N GLU A 113 -14.60 -5.88 -18.30
CA GLU A 113 -14.56 -7.31 -17.96
C GLU A 113 -13.50 -7.60 -16.90
N TRP A 114 -12.34 -6.96 -16.99
CA TRP A 114 -11.26 -7.12 -16.03
C TRP A 114 -11.71 -6.75 -14.61
N PHE A 115 -12.40 -5.60 -14.44
CA PHE A 115 -12.96 -5.18 -13.16
C PHE A 115 -14.07 -6.10 -12.65
N LYS A 116 -15.02 -6.49 -13.52
CA LYS A 116 -16.12 -7.39 -13.14
C LYS A 116 -15.66 -8.78 -12.71
N GLN A 117 -14.56 -9.28 -13.28
CA GLN A 117 -14.02 -10.60 -12.93
C GLN A 117 -13.23 -10.59 -11.63
N ARG A 118 -12.63 -9.46 -11.25
CA ARG A 118 -11.65 -9.37 -10.14
C ARG A 118 -12.19 -8.69 -8.90
N TYR A 119 -13.20 -7.84 -9.01
CA TYR A 119 -13.61 -6.95 -7.92
C TYR A 119 -15.07 -7.10 -7.51
N THR A 120 -15.29 -6.97 -6.20
CA THR A 120 -16.56 -6.45 -5.66
C THR A 120 -16.41 -4.93 -5.52
N PHE A 121 -17.53 -4.22 -5.34
CA PHE A 121 -17.43 -2.77 -5.12
C PHE A 121 -16.57 -2.42 -3.90
N GLN A 122 -16.64 -3.21 -2.81
CA GLN A 122 -15.83 -2.95 -1.61
C GLN A 122 -14.34 -3.15 -1.85
N SER A 123 -13.94 -4.26 -2.50
CA SER A 123 -12.52 -4.49 -2.80
C SER A 123 -11.99 -3.43 -3.76
N PHE A 124 -12.76 -3.07 -4.79
CA PHE A 124 -12.39 -1.97 -5.70
C PHE A 124 -12.21 -0.66 -4.94
N LYS A 125 -13.14 -0.34 -4.04
CA LYS A 125 -13.08 0.90 -3.25
C LYS A 125 -11.82 0.96 -2.38
N TYR A 126 -11.41 -0.15 -1.76
CA TYR A 126 -10.15 -0.20 -1.01
C TYR A 126 -8.94 0.03 -1.89
N GLU A 127 -8.84 -0.64 -3.05
CA GLU A 127 -7.75 -0.41 -4.00
C GLU A 127 -7.74 1.01 -4.54
N TYR A 128 -8.92 1.54 -4.88
CA TYR A 128 -9.09 2.89 -5.40
C TYR A 128 -8.53 3.93 -4.44
N TYR A 129 -8.81 3.81 -3.13
CA TYR A 129 -8.25 4.73 -2.15
C TYR A 129 -6.76 4.49 -1.91
N ALA A 130 -6.32 3.23 -1.87
CA ALA A 130 -4.91 2.90 -1.71
C ALA A 130 -4.06 3.49 -2.85
N PHE A 131 -4.53 3.38 -4.09
CA PHE A 131 -3.84 3.84 -5.30
C PHE A 131 -4.32 5.20 -5.81
N TYR A 132 -5.10 5.95 -5.02
CA TYR A 132 -5.54 7.30 -5.41
C TYR A 132 -4.37 8.23 -5.77
N PRO A 133 -3.22 8.21 -5.06
CA PRO A 133 -2.05 8.99 -5.49
C PRO A 133 -1.57 8.61 -6.90
N MET A 134 -1.66 7.34 -7.29
CA MET A 134 -1.26 6.88 -8.62
C MET A 134 -2.26 7.30 -9.70
N LEU A 135 -3.56 7.33 -9.41
CA LEU A 135 -4.57 7.92 -10.30
C LEU A 135 -4.33 9.41 -10.52
N TRP A 136 -3.92 10.13 -9.48
CA TRP A 136 -3.54 11.54 -9.61
C TRP A 136 -2.29 11.70 -10.49
N ILE A 137 -1.25 10.90 -10.27
CA ILE A 137 -0.06 10.89 -11.14
C ILE A 137 -0.46 10.61 -12.60
N ALA A 138 -1.30 9.62 -12.84
CA ALA A 138 -1.79 9.29 -14.19
C ALA A 138 -2.57 10.47 -14.82
N SER A 139 -3.39 11.17 -14.04
CA SER A 139 -4.08 12.38 -14.51
C SER A 139 -3.10 13.49 -14.92
N VAL A 140 -2.04 13.72 -14.13
CA VAL A 140 -0.98 14.68 -14.48
C VAL A 140 -0.28 14.27 -15.77
N PHE A 141 0.04 12.98 -15.97
CA PHE A 141 0.63 12.52 -17.22
C PHE A 141 -0.29 12.74 -18.43
N LEU A 142 -1.59 12.52 -18.29
CA LEU A 142 -2.58 12.76 -19.34
C LEU A 142 -2.79 14.24 -19.68
N GLU A 143 -2.51 15.15 -18.75
CA GLU A 143 -2.55 16.60 -19.02
C GLU A 143 -1.21 17.12 -19.53
N TRP A 144 -0.10 16.65 -18.96
CA TRP A 144 1.24 17.17 -19.20
C TRP A 144 1.85 16.65 -20.51
N ILE A 145 1.72 15.35 -20.82
CA ILE A 145 2.26 14.80 -22.07
C ILE A 145 1.60 15.46 -23.29
N PRO A 146 0.27 15.56 -23.39
CA PRO A 146 -0.36 16.13 -24.57
C PRO A 146 -0.22 17.64 -24.68
N SER A 147 -0.12 18.36 -23.55
CA SER A 147 0.16 19.80 -23.59
C SER A 147 1.55 20.12 -24.15
N ILE A 148 2.55 19.27 -23.90
CA ILE A 148 3.89 19.39 -24.50
C ILE A 148 3.88 18.97 -25.97
N LEU A 149 3.26 17.84 -26.32
CA LEU A 149 3.37 17.25 -27.66
C LEU A 149 2.38 17.83 -28.68
N TYR A 150 1.14 18.11 -28.25
CA TYR A 150 0.02 18.39 -29.13
C TYR A 150 -0.69 19.72 -28.84
N LYS A 151 -0.34 20.44 -27.76
CA LYS A 151 -0.97 21.70 -27.31
C LYS A 151 -2.49 21.64 -27.11
N GLU A 152 -3.05 20.43 -27.00
CA GLU A 152 -4.48 20.18 -26.75
C GLU A 152 -4.63 19.38 -25.45
N SER A 153 -5.70 19.65 -24.68
CA SER A 153 -6.05 18.83 -23.51
C SER A 153 -6.96 17.69 -23.93
N PHE A 154 -6.46 16.46 -23.99
CA PHE A 154 -7.22 15.35 -24.58
C PHE A 154 -8.24 14.73 -23.63
N LEU A 155 -8.00 14.72 -22.31
CA LEU A 155 -8.85 13.96 -21.37
C LEU A 155 -8.97 14.66 -20.01
N LYS A 156 -10.19 15.12 -19.66
CA LYS A 156 -10.56 15.44 -18.27
C LYS A 156 -10.89 14.14 -17.55
N PHE A 157 -9.86 13.39 -17.19
CA PHE A 157 -10.04 12.22 -16.34
C PHE A 157 -10.53 12.67 -14.95
N SER A 158 -11.66 12.13 -14.51
CA SER A 158 -12.26 12.47 -13.22
C SER A 158 -12.32 11.21 -12.36
N PRO A 159 -11.35 11.00 -11.45
CA PRO A 159 -11.33 9.84 -10.57
C PRO A 159 -12.67 9.62 -9.81
N PRO A 160 -13.38 10.66 -9.32
CA PRO A 160 -14.65 10.44 -8.61
C PRO A 160 -15.75 9.82 -9.47
N LYS A 161 -15.83 10.18 -10.77
CA LYS A 161 -16.82 9.60 -11.68
C LYS A 161 -16.64 8.10 -11.86
N VAL A 162 -15.38 7.64 -11.94
CA VAL A 162 -15.07 6.21 -12.01
C VAL A 162 -15.63 5.48 -10.79
N LEU A 163 -15.50 6.05 -9.60
CA LEU A 163 -16.00 5.42 -8.38
C LEU A 163 -17.54 5.28 -8.40
N GLU A 164 -18.25 6.28 -8.93
CA GLU A 164 -19.70 6.25 -9.11
C GLU A 164 -20.12 5.17 -10.13
N GLU A 165 -19.50 5.14 -11.31
CA GLU A 165 -19.78 4.14 -12.34
C GLU A 165 -19.47 2.72 -11.86
N MET A 166 -18.36 2.53 -11.13
CA MET A 166 -17.98 1.24 -10.55
C MET A 166 -19.00 0.73 -9.53
N LYS A 167 -19.69 1.63 -8.83
CA LYS A 167 -20.76 1.26 -7.90
C LYS A 167 -21.96 0.65 -8.62
N GLU A 168 -22.25 1.10 -9.84
CA GLU A 168 -23.38 0.61 -10.62
C GLU A 168 -23.09 -0.74 -11.29
N ILE A 169 -21.84 -1.00 -11.67
CA ILE A 169 -21.47 -2.19 -12.46
C ILE A 169 -20.90 -3.35 -11.65
N LEU A 170 -20.38 -3.09 -10.43
CA LEU A 170 -19.78 -4.11 -9.58
C LEU A 170 -20.79 -4.58 -8.51
N PRO A 171 -20.75 -5.87 -8.14
CA PRO A 171 -21.63 -6.38 -7.10
C PRO A 171 -21.30 -5.78 -5.73
N GLU A 172 -22.34 -5.41 -4.97
CA GLU A 172 -22.23 -5.11 -3.54
C GLU A 172 -22.05 -6.43 -2.76
N ARG A 173 -20.81 -6.72 -2.37
CA ARG A 173 -20.45 -7.73 -1.38
C ARG A 173 -19.33 -7.19 -0.51
#